data_AF-A0A1D2A4P3-F1
#
_entry.id   AF-A0A1D2A4P3-F1
#
_cell.length_a   1.000
_cell.length_b   1.000
_cell.length_c   1.000
_cell.angle_alpha   90.00
_cell.angle_beta   90.00
_cell.angle_gamma   90.00
#
_symmetry.space_group_name_H-M   'P 1'
#
loop_
_entity.id
_entity.type
_entity.pdbx_description
1 polymer ?
#
loop_
_entity_poly.entity_id
_entity_poly.type
_entity_poly.pdbx_seq_one_letter_code
_entity_poly.pdbx_strand_id
1 'polypeptide(L)'
;THIPPKVGLVDIFLPFFPLEASHLRALFEARLERRSQALAQAGVGRLAWDAAVLDFLISHVEFDGAYPLEGAKEVAVVLTKTVSRPVRRWAEEQQRRQAPASTGKGEGTDVPHCALQVVKPLGRPRQLVCA
;
A
#
# COMPACT_ATOMS: atom_id res chain seq x y z
N THR A 1 -48.85 -8.69 14.69
CA THR A 1 -47.38 -8.85 14.69
C THR A 1 -46.98 -9.52 13.38
N HIS A 2 -46.56 -8.73 12.39
CA HIS A 2 -46.31 -9.21 11.02
C HIS A 2 -44.80 -9.15 10.73
N ILE A 3 -44.09 -10.26 10.98
CA ILE A 3 -42.67 -10.40 10.60
C ILE A 3 -42.64 -10.65 9.08
N PRO A 4 -41.87 -9.88 8.28
CA PRO A 4 -41.83 -10.09 6.84
C PRO A 4 -41.23 -11.47 6.49
N PRO A 5 -41.79 -12.22 5.54
CA PRO A 5 -41.48 -13.64 5.29
C PRO A 5 -40.04 -13.92 4.80
N LYS A 6 -39.21 -12.90 4.59
CA LYS A 6 -37.85 -13.06 4.04
C LYS A 6 -36.75 -13.25 5.10
N VAL A 7 -37.02 -12.99 6.38
CA VAL A 7 -36.00 -13.14 7.45
C VAL A 7 -35.98 -14.55 8.06
N GLY A 8 -36.97 -15.39 7.75
CA GLY A 8 -37.05 -16.77 8.26
C GLY A 8 -36.16 -17.78 7.54
N LEU A 9 -35.38 -17.34 6.54
CA LEU A 9 -34.50 -18.18 5.70
C LEU A 9 -33.00 -17.82 5.88
N VAL A 10 -32.69 -16.96 6.85
CA VAL A 10 -31.32 -16.57 7.20
C VAL A 10 -30.93 -17.34 8.45
N ASP A 11 -30.10 -18.37 8.29
CA ASP A 11 -29.66 -19.21 9.41
C ASP A 11 -28.72 -18.45 10.37
N ILE A 12 -27.95 -17.49 9.86
CA ILE A 12 -27.01 -16.66 10.64
C ILE A 12 -26.97 -15.24 10.08
N PHE A 13 -27.24 -14.27 10.95
CA PHE A 13 -26.96 -12.85 10.70
C PHE A 13 -25.66 -12.48 11.41
N LEU A 14 -24.62 -12.14 10.64
CA LEU A 14 -23.34 -11.67 11.16
C LEU A 14 -23.25 -10.15 11.01
N PRO A 15 -23.42 -9.37 12.10
CA PRO A 15 -23.19 -7.93 12.04
C PRO A 15 -21.71 -7.69 11.75
N PHE A 16 -21.42 -6.80 10.80
CA PHE A 16 -20.06 -6.34 10.56
C PHE A 16 -19.70 -5.27 11.59
N PHE A 17 -18.51 -5.39 12.18
CA PHE A 17 -17.95 -4.32 12.99
C PHE A 17 -17.31 -3.27 12.08
N PRO A 18 -17.50 -1.96 12.36
CA PRO A 18 -16.91 -0.91 11.55
C PRO A 18 -15.38 -0.99 11.61
N LEU A 19 -14.73 -0.61 10.51
CA LEU A 19 -13.28 -0.53 10.47
C LEU A 19 -12.79 0.66 11.29
N GLU A 20 -11.61 0.52 11.88
CA GLU A 20 -10.96 1.59 12.64
C GLU A 20 -9.62 1.90 11.99
N ALA A 21 -8.98 3.00 12.41
CA ALA A 21 -7.67 3.40 11.90
C ALA A 21 -6.61 2.29 12.05
N SER A 22 -6.65 1.51 13.13
CA SER A 22 -5.76 0.35 13.36
C SER A 22 -5.94 -0.73 12.29
N HIS A 23 -7.19 -1.06 11.94
CA HIS A 23 -7.54 -2.00 10.87
C HIS A 23 -7.06 -1.48 9.51
N LEU A 24 -7.22 -0.18 9.23
CA LEU A 24 -6.70 0.42 8.00
C LEU A 24 -5.18 0.41 7.93
N ARG A 25 -4.49 0.63 9.05
CA ARG A 25 -3.03 0.52 9.15
C ARG A 25 -2.55 -0.86 8.71
N ALA A 26 -3.15 -1.90 9.27
CA ALA A 26 -2.85 -3.29 8.90
C ALA A 26 -3.14 -3.56 7.41
N LEU A 27 -4.22 -3.00 6.87
CA LEU A 27 -4.53 -3.12 5.44
C LEU A 27 -3.52 -2.40 4.54
N PHE A 28 -3.07 -1.20 4.90
CA PHE A 28 -2.01 -0.49 4.18
C PHE A 28 -0.72 -1.31 4.16
N GLU A 29 -0.30 -1.81 5.32
CA GLU A 29 0.88 -2.63 5.48
C GLU A 29 0.81 -3.91 4.64
N ALA A 30 -0.29 -4.67 4.74
CA ALA A 30 -0.50 -5.89 3.96
C ALA A 30 -0.46 -5.62 2.44
N ARG A 31 -0.98 -4.48 1.98
CA ARG A 31 -0.95 -4.10 0.56
C ARG A 31 0.44 -3.66 0.09
N LEU A 32 1.20 -2.94 0.91
CA LEU A 32 2.59 -2.58 0.61
C LEU A 32 3.47 -3.84 0.54
N GLU A 33 3.28 -4.77 1.47
CA GLU A 33 3.99 -6.05 1.52
C GLU A 33 3.69 -6.90 0.27
N ARG A 34 2.41 -7.06 -0.08
CA ARG A 34 2.02 -7.76 -1.31
C ARG A 34 2.65 -7.14 -2.56
N ARG A 35 2.77 -5.81 -2.59
CA ARG A 35 3.42 -5.10 -3.70
C ARG A 35 4.94 -5.30 -3.71
N SER A 36 5.58 -5.28 -2.53
CA SER A 36 6.99 -5.59 -2.36
C SER A 36 7.32 -6.99 -2.88
N GLN A 37 6.49 -7.98 -2.53
CA GLN A 37 6.61 -9.36 -3.00
C GLN A 37 6.46 -9.47 -4.51
N ALA A 38 5.50 -8.75 -5.12
CA ALA A 38 5.33 -8.75 -6.56
C ALA A 38 6.54 -8.15 -7.31
N LEU A 39 7.16 -7.09 -6.77
CA LEU A 39 8.40 -6.53 -7.32
C LEU A 39 9.57 -7.51 -7.18
N ALA A 40 9.65 -8.23 -6.06
CA ALA A 40 10.71 -9.20 -5.81
C ALA A 40 10.60 -10.39 -6.77
N GLN A 41 9.39 -10.90 -6.98
CA GLN A 41 9.09 -11.97 -7.95
C GLN A 41 9.42 -11.55 -9.39
N ALA A 42 9.23 -10.27 -9.72
CA ALA A 42 9.59 -9.72 -11.02
C ALA A 42 11.10 -9.44 -11.17
N GLY A 43 11.92 -9.71 -10.14
CA GLY A 43 13.36 -9.40 -10.15
C GLY A 43 13.69 -7.90 -10.15
N VAL A 44 12.69 -7.04 -9.96
CA VAL A 44 12.85 -5.58 -10.01
C VAL A 44 13.44 -5.05 -8.71
N GLY A 45 13.00 -5.60 -7.58
CA GLY A 45 13.49 -5.19 -6.27
C GLY A 45 12.50 -5.43 -5.13
N ARG A 46 12.75 -4.87 -3.95
CA ARG A 46 11.85 -4.91 -2.77
C ARG A 46 11.51 -3.51 -2.29
N LEU A 47 10.38 -3.36 -1.60
CA LEU A 47 10.02 -2.15 -0.87
C LEU A 47 10.29 -2.35 0.63
N ALA A 48 10.78 -1.31 1.30
CA ALA A 48 10.60 -1.09 2.74
C ALA A 48 10.03 0.29 3.00
N TRP A 49 9.51 0.47 4.21
CA TRP A 49 8.92 1.71 4.69
C TRP A 49 9.10 1.81 6.19
N ASP A 50 9.09 3.03 6.70
CA ASP A 50 9.02 3.30 8.13
C ASP A 50 7.57 3.36 8.63
N ALA A 51 7.39 3.43 9.95
CA ALA A 51 6.08 3.62 10.55
C ALA A 51 5.41 4.94 10.12
N ALA A 52 6.21 5.98 9.84
CA ALA A 52 5.72 7.31 9.47
C ALA A 52 5.05 7.33 8.08
N VAL A 53 5.46 6.45 7.16
CA VAL A 53 4.78 6.23 5.88
C VAL A 53 3.36 5.71 6.12
N LEU A 54 3.17 4.74 7.02
CA LEU A 54 1.83 4.22 7.32
C LEU A 54 0.94 5.29 7.95
N ASP A 55 1.49 6.08 8.87
CA ASP A 55 0.75 7.17 9.52
C ASP A 55 0.39 8.27 8.51
N PHE A 56 1.29 8.55 7.55
CA PHE A 56 1.03 9.44 6.43
C PHE A 56 -0.07 8.92 5.49
N LEU A 57 -0.09 7.61 5.21
CA LEU A 57 -1.13 7.01 4.37
C LEU A 57 -2.51 7.08 5.06
N ILE A 58 -2.56 6.81 6.37
CA ILE A 58 -3.79 6.93 7.17
C ILE A 58 -4.27 8.38 7.22
N SER A 59 -3.37 9.36 7.25
CA SER A 59 -3.75 10.78 7.25
C SER A 59 -4.42 11.25 5.95
N HIS A 60 -4.53 10.40 4.93
CA HIS A 60 -5.23 10.66 3.66
C HIS A 60 -6.59 9.97 3.58
N VAL A 61 -7.00 9.26 4.62
CA VAL A 61 -8.32 8.64 4.74
C VAL A 61 -9.24 9.61 5.48
N GLU A 62 -10.47 9.77 5.00
CA GLU A 62 -11.47 10.59 5.64
C GLU A 62 -12.22 9.77 6.70
N PHE A 63 -12.35 10.32 7.90
CA PHE A 63 -13.03 9.68 9.03
C PHE A 63 -14.22 10.52 9.49
N ASP A 64 -15.30 9.83 9.86
CA ASP A 64 -16.37 10.38 10.69
C ASP A 64 -16.26 9.76 12.09
N GLY A 65 -15.80 10.57 13.05
CA GLY A 65 -15.39 10.09 14.35
C GLY A 65 -14.23 9.07 14.26
N ALA A 66 -14.47 7.84 14.71
CA ALA A 66 -13.47 6.77 14.74
C ALA A 66 -13.45 5.90 13.47
N TYR A 67 -14.41 6.10 12.56
CA TYR A 67 -14.67 5.18 11.46
C TYR A 67 -14.42 5.84 10.10
N PRO A 68 -13.79 5.14 9.14
CA PRO A 68 -13.54 5.67 7.81
C PRO A 68 -14.85 5.78 7.02
N LEU A 69 -15.02 6.89 6.31
CA LEU A 69 -16.24 7.20 5.56
C LEU A 69 -16.52 6.18 4.46
N GLU A 70 -15.49 5.72 3.73
CA GLU A 70 -15.66 4.73 2.66
C GLU A 70 -15.11 3.34 3.00
N GLY A 71 -14.77 3.08 4.27
CA GLY A 71 -14.22 1.78 4.67
C GLY A 71 -12.87 1.47 4.00
N ALA A 72 -12.63 0.18 3.70
CA ALA A 72 -11.37 -0.28 3.12
C ALA A 72 -11.14 0.16 1.65
N LYS A 73 -12.14 0.79 0.99
CA LYS A 73 -12.02 1.26 -0.39
C LYS A 73 -10.98 2.37 -0.51
N GLU A 74 -10.93 3.28 0.46
CA GLU A 74 -9.98 4.40 0.49
C GLU A 74 -8.52 3.93 0.47
N VAL A 75 -8.21 2.78 1.07
CA VAL A 75 -6.85 2.20 1.07
C VAL A 75 -6.32 2.02 -0.36
N ALA A 76 -7.15 1.52 -1.29
CA ALA A 76 -6.73 1.31 -2.67
C ALA A 76 -6.49 2.65 -3.39
N VAL A 77 -7.37 3.61 -3.14
CA VAL A 77 -7.32 4.95 -3.73
C VAL A 77 -6.08 5.70 -3.25
N VAL A 78 -5.85 5.73 -1.94
CA VAL A 78 -4.70 6.39 -1.33
C VAL A 78 -3.40 5.79 -1.84
N LEU A 79 -3.24 4.45 -1.82
CA LEU A 79 -2.02 3.80 -2.35
C LEU A 79 -1.80 4.11 -3.83
N THR A 80 -2.86 4.16 -4.63
CA THR A 80 -2.74 4.49 -6.05
C THR A 80 -2.28 5.92 -6.26
N LYS A 81 -2.81 6.87 -5.49
CA LYS A 81 -2.46 8.29 -5.60
C LYS A 81 -1.05 8.59 -5.07
N THR A 82 -0.65 7.93 -3.98
CA THR A 82 0.56 8.29 -3.21
C THR A 82 1.75 7.37 -3.48
N VAL A 83 1.53 6.06 -3.67
CA VAL A 83 2.62 5.05 -3.75
C VAL A 83 2.85 4.56 -5.18
N SER A 84 1.80 4.39 -6.00
CA SER A 84 1.96 3.75 -7.30
C SER A 84 2.91 4.46 -8.25
N ARG A 85 2.90 5.80 -8.26
CA ARG A 85 3.74 6.60 -9.17
C ARG A 85 5.22 6.55 -8.78
N PRO A 86 5.62 6.82 -7.52
CA PRO A 86 7.03 6.68 -7.09
C PRO A 86 7.58 5.28 -7.34
N VAL A 87 6.83 4.23 -6.95
CA VAL A 87 7.28 2.84 -7.12
C VAL A 87 7.45 2.49 -8.60
N ARG A 88 6.54 2.94 -9.47
CA ARG A 88 6.69 2.72 -10.91
C ARG A 88 7.93 3.39 -11.48
N ARG A 89 8.17 4.66 -11.13
CA ARG A 89 9.37 5.39 -11.59
C ARG A 89 10.65 4.72 -11.13
N TRP A 90 10.70 4.28 -9.88
CA TRP A 90 11.83 3.53 -9.35
C TRP A 90 11.99 2.19 -10.08
N ALA A 91 10.92 1.44 -10.33
CA ALA A 91 10.98 0.18 -11.06
C ALA A 91 11.53 0.36 -12.49
N GLU A 92 11.10 1.41 -13.18
CA GLU A 92 11.61 1.79 -14.52
C GLU A 92 13.11 2.14 -14.46
N GLU A 93 13.57 2.83 -13.41
CA GLU A 93 14.98 3.14 -13.18
C GLU A 93 15.82 1.88 -12.89
N GLN A 94 15.30 0.94 -12.10
CA GLN A 94 15.98 -0.34 -11.85
C GLN A 94 16.14 -1.16 -13.13
N GLN A 95 15.10 -1.20 -13.96
CA GLN A 95 15.14 -1.87 -15.26
C GLN A 95 16.17 -1.23 -16.20
N ARG A 96 16.29 0.10 -16.20
CA ARG A 96 17.33 0.82 -16.97
C ARG A 96 18.73 0.47 -16.49
N ARG A 97 18.95 0.33 -15.18
CA ARG A 97 20.25 -0.05 -14.60
C ARG A 97 20.62 -1.50 -14.86
N GLN A 98 19.64 -2.39 -14.93
CA GLN A 98 19.83 -3.81 -15.22
C GLN A 98 19.89 -4.13 -16.72
N ALA A 99 19.57 -3.18 -17.60
CA ALA A 99 19.75 -3.34 -19.04
C ALA A 99 21.27 -3.48 -19.34
N PRO A 100 21.72 -4.63 -19.87
CA PRO A 100 23.15 -4.94 -19.92
C PRO A 100 23.88 -4.07 -20.94
N ALA A 101 24.97 -3.42 -20.50
CA ALA A 101 26.16 -3.37 -21.34
C ALA A 101 26.70 -4.80 -21.36
N SER A 102 26.79 -5.40 -22.54
CA SER A 102 27.21 -6.78 -22.75
C SER A 102 28.50 -7.15 -21.99
N THR A 103 28.50 -8.35 -21.39
CA THR A 103 29.66 -9.15 -20.91
C THR A 103 29.94 -9.04 -19.40
N GLY A 104 29.67 -10.13 -18.67
CA GLY A 104 30.18 -10.28 -17.30
C GLY A 104 29.44 -11.31 -16.46
N LYS A 105 30.04 -12.48 -16.32
CA LYS A 105 29.60 -13.67 -15.58
C LYS A 105 29.63 -13.46 -14.06
N GLY A 106 28.54 -13.83 -13.37
CA GLY A 106 28.57 -14.40 -12.03
C GLY A 106 28.27 -13.50 -10.83
N GLU A 107 27.38 -14.02 -9.97
CA GLU A 107 27.47 -14.03 -8.50
C GLU A 107 26.58 -13.06 -7.69
N GLY A 108 25.73 -13.67 -6.84
CA GLY A 108 24.97 -13.02 -5.75
C GLY A 108 23.78 -12.16 -6.19
N THR A 109 22.56 -12.72 -6.21
CA THR A 109 21.34 -11.95 -6.48
C THR A 109 20.97 -11.05 -5.30
N ASP A 110 21.75 -9.99 -5.09
CA ASP A 110 21.35 -8.88 -4.24
C ASP A 110 20.25 -8.11 -4.96
N VAL A 111 19.00 -8.39 -4.57
CA VAL A 111 17.82 -7.78 -5.17
C VAL A 111 17.74 -6.34 -4.67
N PRO A 112 17.79 -5.32 -5.56
CA PRO A 112 17.85 -3.92 -5.13
C PRO A 112 16.62 -3.55 -4.31
N HIS A 113 16.82 -2.75 -3.28
CA HIS A 113 15.81 -2.43 -2.28
C HIS A 113 15.47 -0.93 -2.31
N CYS A 114 14.20 -0.56 -2.52
CA CYS A 114 13.69 0.81 -2.37
C CYS A 114 13.20 1.04 -0.93
N ALA A 115 13.68 2.09 -0.29
CA ALA A 115 13.08 2.60 0.94
C ALA A 115 12.09 3.73 0.60
N LEU A 116 10.81 3.54 0.90
CA LEU A 116 9.80 4.59 0.85
C LEU A 116 9.99 5.51 2.06
N GLN A 117 10.26 6.78 1.80
CA GLN A 117 10.40 7.80 2.82
C GLN A 117 9.45 8.96 2.59
N VAL A 118 8.91 9.51 3.68
CA VAL A 118 8.11 10.75 3.66
C VAL A 118 9.06 11.94 3.70
N VAL A 119 9.19 12.68 2.59
CA VAL A 119 10.02 13.89 2.56
C VAL A 119 9.23 15.06 3.11
N LYS A 120 9.71 15.66 4.22
CA LYS A 120 9.11 16.87 4.81
C LYS A 120 9.35 18.06 3.87
N PRO A 121 8.30 18.76 3.42
CA PRO A 121 8.44 19.77 2.40
C PRO A 121 8.66 21.15 3.03
N LEU A 122 9.66 21.88 2.55
CA LEU A 122 9.58 23.33 2.48
C LEU A 122 8.51 23.66 1.41
N GLY A 123 7.24 23.77 1.80
CA GLY A 123 6.16 24.41 1.01
C GLY A 123 5.43 23.61 -0.09
N ARG A 124 5.54 22.28 -0.16
CA ARG A 124 4.80 21.38 -1.10
C ARG A 124 4.07 20.25 -0.36
N PRO A 125 3.19 19.43 -0.95
CA PRO A 125 2.69 18.22 -0.28
C PRO A 125 3.86 17.26 0.01
N ARG A 126 3.85 16.60 1.17
CA ARG A 126 4.85 15.58 1.55
C ARG A 126 4.92 14.54 0.43
N GLN A 127 6.08 14.41 -0.23
CA GLN A 127 6.26 13.45 -1.31
C GLN A 127 6.87 12.16 -0.74
N LEU A 128 6.28 11.02 -1.11
CA LEU A 128 6.91 9.73 -0.94
C LEU A 128 7.98 9.56 -2.02
N VAL A 129 9.21 9.31 -1.60
CA VAL A 129 10.33 9.05 -2.51
C VAL A 129 10.86 7.65 -2.22
N CYS A 130 11.13 6.89 -3.30
CA CYS A 130 11.93 5.67 -3.23
C CYS A 130 13.41 6.10 -3.21
N ALA A 131 14.10 5.87 -2.09
CA ALA A 131 15.55 5.99 -2.00
C ALA A 131 16.24 4.75 -2.59
#